data_AF-A0A1F7A9Y5-F1
#
_entry.id   AF-A0A1F7A9Y5-F1
#
_cell.length_a   1.000
_cell.length_b   1.000
_cell.length_c   1.000
_cell.angle_alpha   90.00
_cell.angle_beta   90.00
_cell.angle_gamma   90.00
#
_symmetry.space_group_name_H-M   'P 1'
#
loop_
_entity.id
_entity.type
_entity.pdbx_description
1 polymer ?
#
loop_
_entity_poly.entity_id
_entity_poly.type
_entity_poly.pdbx_seq_one_letter_code
_entity_poly.pdbx_strand_id
1 'polypeptide(L)'
;MTEATSQKSTCGGCNKEFLIIPQEQGFYQKKGLPTPENCPDCRRKRRLSLRNERKLYKRKCDKCQKDVISTYSPESKYIIYCQECYWAHLG
;
A
#
# COMPACT_ATOMS: atom_id res chain seq x y z
N MET A 1 25.77 8.21 -27.01
CA MET A 1 24.85 8.06 -25.86
C MET A 1 23.80 7.05 -26.27
N THR A 2 23.93 5.79 -25.87
CA THR A 2 22.93 4.77 -26.18
C THR A 2 21.69 5.07 -25.34
N GLU A 3 20.64 5.58 -25.98
CA GLU A 3 19.33 5.73 -25.34
C GLU A 3 18.90 4.34 -24.87
N ALA A 4 18.89 4.12 -23.56
CA ALA A 4 18.35 2.90 -23.00
C ALA A 4 16.88 2.78 -23.45
N THR A 5 16.52 1.63 -23.98
CA THR A 5 15.18 1.39 -24.54
C THR A 5 14.25 0.81 -23.47
N SER A 6 12.95 1.07 -23.62
CA SER A 6 11.95 0.51 -22.71
C SER A 6 11.85 -1.01 -22.89
N GLN A 7 11.86 -1.74 -21.78
CA GLN A 7 11.71 -3.20 -21.78
C GLN A 7 10.23 -3.57 -21.74
N LYS A 8 9.78 -4.42 -22.67
CA LYS A 8 8.42 -5.02 -22.63
C LYS A 8 8.41 -6.21 -21.68
N SER A 9 7.34 -6.32 -20.89
CA SER A 9 7.09 -7.44 -19.98
C SER A 9 5.60 -7.79 -19.96
N THR A 10 5.27 -9.04 -19.68
CA THR A 10 3.90 -9.54 -19.59
C THR A 10 3.49 -9.68 -18.13
N CYS A 11 2.35 -9.10 -17.76
CA CYS A 11 1.86 -9.12 -16.38
C CYS A 11 1.35 -10.50 -15.97
N GLY A 12 1.90 -11.08 -14.89
CA GLY A 12 1.44 -12.37 -14.36
C GLY A 12 0.00 -12.37 -13.81
N GLY A 13 -0.53 -11.21 -13.41
CA GLY A 13 -1.88 -11.11 -12.84
C GLY A 13 -3.01 -10.84 -13.84
N CYS A 14 -2.73 -10.28 -15.02
CA CYS A 14 -3.78 -9.95 -16.00
C CYS A 14 -3.41 -10.22 -17.46
N ASN A 15 -2.23 -10.80 -17.70
CA ASN A 15 -1.70 -11.17 -19.03
C ASN A 15 -1.56 -9.99 -20.03
N LYS A 16 -1.66 -8.75 -19.56
CA LYS A 16 -1.43 -7.56 -20.39
C LYS A 16 0.06 -7.23 -20.46
N GLU A 17 0.52 -6.80 -21.62
CA GLU A 17 1.85 -6.23 -21.80
C GLU A 17 1.96 -4.89 -21.09
N PHE A 18 3.15 -4.60 -20.54
CA PHE A 18 3.48 -3.29 -20.00
C PHE A 18 4.97 -3.00 -20.22
N LEU A 19 5.32 -1.71 -20.14
CA LEU A 19 6.68 -1.23 -20.33
C LEU A 19 7.34 -0.96 -18.98
N ILE A 20 8.61 -1.31 -18.89
CA ILE A 20 9.52 -0.87 -17.84
C ILE A 20 10.45 0.16 -18.49
N ILE A 21 10.26 1.43 -18.16
CA ILE A 21 11.02 2.52 -18.78
C ILE A 21 12.47 2.53 -18.26
N PRO A 22 13.43 3.09 -19.00
CA PRO A 22 14.84 3.10 -18.61
C PRO A 22 15.13 3.64 -17.21
N GLN A 23 14.36 4.66 -16.80
CA GLN A 23 14.44 5.26 -15.47
C GLN A 23 14.05 4.26 -14.37
N GLU A 24 13.03 3.44 -14.62
CA GLU A 24 12.62 2.38 -13.70
C GLU A 24 13.67 1.27 -13.65
N GLN A 25 14.21 0.85 -14.81
CA GLN A 25 15.28 -0.15 -14.88
C GLN A 25 16.49 0.27 -14.06
N GLY A 26 16.95 1.52 -14.23
CA GLY A 26 18.06 2.09 -13.47
C GLY A 26 17.76 2.18 -11.96
N PHE A 27 16.51 2.47 -11.59
CA PHE A 27 16.08 2.46 -10.19
C PHE A 27 16.17 1.06 -9.57
N TYR A 28 15.62 0.04 -10.24
CA TYR A 28 15.65 -1.34 -9.74
C TYR A 28 17.10 -1.86 -9.62
N GLN A 29 17.94 -1.60 -10.64
CA GLN A 29 19.35 -1.99 -10.62
C GLN A 29 20.12 -1.32 -9.48
N LYS A 30 19.99 0.01 -9.31
CA LYS A 30 20.67 0.76 -8.25
C LYS A 30 20.24 0.31 -6.85
N LYS A 31 19.02 -0.19 -6.70
CA LYS A 31 18.48 -0.68 -5.43
C LYS A 31 18.68 -2.17 -5.20
N GLY A 32 19.24 -2.91 -6.17
CA GLY A 32 19.37 -4.36 -6.09
C GLY A 32 18.01 -5.07 -6.02
N LEU A 33 16.99 -4.49 -6.66
CA LEU A 33 15.63 -5.02 -6.67
C LEU A 33 15.33 -5.72 -7.99
N PRO A 34 14.51 -6.80 -7.98
CA PRO A 34 14.03 -7.40 -9.21
C PRO A 34 13.06 -6.47 -9.94
N THR A 35 12.96 -6.64 -11.26
CA THR A 35 11.95 -5.98 -12.07
C THR A 35 10.54 -6.48 -11.72
N PRO A 36 9.49 -5.66 -11.92
CA PRO A 36 8.14 -6.02 -11.52
C PRO A 36 7.57 -7.15 -12.38
N GLU A 37 6.98 -8.16 -11.74
CA GLU A 37 6.23 -9.25 -12.40
C GLU A 37 4.81 -8.83 -12.83
N ASN A 38 4.31 -7.75 -12.23
CA ASN A 38 2.94 -7.28 -12.41
C ASN A 38 2.94 -5.86 -12.96
N CYS A 39 2.00 -5.60 -13.88
CA CYS A 39 1.82 -4.27 -14.46
C CYS A 39 1.47 -3.22 -13.39
N PRO A 40 1.69 -1.92 -13.67
CA PRO A 40 1.38 -0.84 -12.74
C PRO A 40 -0.04 -0.91 -12.16
N ASP A 41 -1.03 -1.30 -12.96
CA ASP A 41 -2.42 -1.43 -12.52
C ASP A 41 -2.65 -2.59 -11.56
N CYS A 42 -2.11 -3.77 -11.83
CA CYS A 42 -2.23 -4.91 -10.90
C CYS A 42 -1.51 -4.61 -9.58
N ARG A 43 -0.33 -3.99 -9.63
CA ARG A 43 0.37 -3.50 -8.42
C ARG A 43 -0.47 -2.48 -7.67
N ARG A 44 -1.11 -1.54 -8.37
CA ARG A 44 -2.01 -0.54 -7.77
C ARG A 44 -3.22 -1.19 -7.12
N LYS A 45 -3.89 -2.12 -7.80
CA LYS A 45 -5.03 -2.87 -7.26
C LYS A 45 -4.66 -3.61 -5.97
N ARG A 46 -3.53 -4.33 -5.96
CA ARG A 46 -3.01 -5.00 -4.77
C ARG A 46 -2.71 -4.04 -3.63
N ARG A 47 -2.13 -2.87 -3.91
CA ARG A 47 -1.93 -1.82 -2.87
C ARG A 47 -3.25 -1.30 -2.33
N LEU A 48 -4.28 -1.18 -3.17
CA LEU A 48 -5.59 -0.68 -2.76
C LEU A 48 -6.38 -1.73 -1.97
N SER A 49 -6.21 -3.03 -2.25
CA SER A 49 -6.88 -4.10 -1.48
C SER A 49 -6.35 -4.24 -0.06
N LEU A 50 -5.15 -3.72 0.24
CA LEU A 50 -4.60 -3.68 1.59
C LEU A 50 -5.07 -2.46 2.39
N ARG A 51 -5.78 -1.52 1.77
CA ARG A 51 -6.34 -0.36 2.46
C ARG A 51 -7.72 -0.70 2.97
N ASN A 52 -8.01 -0.27 4.20
CA ASN A 52 -9.37 -0.28 4.71
C ASN A 52 -10.30 0.49 3.77
N GLU A 53 -11.57 0.09 3.76
CA GLU A 53 -12.61 0.82 3.06
C GLU A 53 -12.55 2.31 3.41
N ARG A 54 -12.90 3.17 2.45
CA ARG A 54 -12.93 4.63 2.66
C ARG A 54 -14.05 5.09 3.59
N LYS A 55 -14.56 4.20 4.45
CA LYS A 55 -15.58 4.49 5.45
C LYS A 55 -14.90 4.88 6.74
N LEU A 56 -15.31 6.02 7.27
CA LEU A 56 -14.91 6.49 8.59
C LEU A 56 -16.00 6.12 9.58
N TYR A 57 -15.60 5.53 10.69
CA TYR A 57 -16.48 5.13 11.77
C TYR A 57 -16.21 6.01 12.98
N LYS A 58 -17.28 6.56 13.56
CA LYS A 58 -17.24 7.07 14.92
C LYS A 58 -17.24 5.87 15.85
N ARG A 59 -16.22 5.74 16.69
CA ARG A 59 -16.10 4.67 17.69
C ARG A 59 -15.45 5.21 18.95
N LYS A 60 -15.47 4.41 20.02
CA LYS A 60 -14.76 4.71 21.26
C LYS A 60 -13.33 4.15 21.20
N CYS A 61 -12.38 4.84 21.81
CA CYS A 61 -11.04 4.34 22.07
C CYS A 61 -11.12 3.14 23.01
N ASP A 62 -10.48 2.03 22.67
CA ASP A 62 -10.57 0.79 23.45
C ASP A 62 -9.90 0.88 24.84
N LYS A 63 -9.09 1.92 25.09
CA LYS A 63 -8.43 2.20 26.38
C LYS A 63 -9.17 3.21 27.24
N CYS A 64 -9.47 4.40 26.71
CA CYS A 64 -10.00 5.53 27.50
C CYS A 64 -11.45 5.91 27.17
N GLN A 65 -12.09 5.19 26.24
CA GLN A 65 -13.48 5.41 25.84
C GLN A 65 -13.81 6.81 25.29
N LYS A 66 -12.81 7.63 24.94
CA LYS A 66 -13.00 8.88 24.20
C LYS A 66 -13.48 8.60 22.78
N ASP A 67 -14.29 9.50 22.22
CA ASP A 67 -14.70 9.43 20.81
C ASP A 67 -13.50 9.60 19.88
N VAL A 68 -13.40 8.69 18.91
CA VAL A 68 -12.39 8.72 17.85
C VAL A 68 -13.02 8.42 16.51
N ILE A 69 -12.40 8.94 15.45
CA ILE A 69 -12.72 8.58 14.08
C ILE A 69 -11.67 7.57 13.62
N SER A 70 -12.12 6.41 13.17
CA SER A 70 -11.25 5.33 12.69
C SER A 70 -11.73 4.78 11.36
N THR A 71 -10.81 4.25 10.56
CA THR A 71 -11.14 3.47 9.35
C THR A 71 -11.57 2.03 9.68
N TYR A 72 -11.44 1.61 10.95
CA TYR A 72 -11.86 0.31 11.42
C TYR A 72 -13.27 0.35 12.00
N SER A 73 -14.15 -0.52 11.50
CA SER A 73 -15.53 -0.66 11.99
C SER A 73 -15.57 -1.02 13.49
N PRO A 74 -16.63 -0.69 14.23
CA PRO A 74 -16.79 -1.12 15.62
C PRO A 74 -16.70 -2.64 15.81
N GLU A 75 -17.05 -3.42 14.79
CA GLU A 75 -16.97 -4.90 14.77
C GLU A 75 -15.56 -5.44 14.45
N SER A 76 -14.63 -4.55 14.07
CA SER A 76 -13.25 -4.91 13.79
C SER A 76 -12.59 -5.57 15.00
N LYS A 77 -11.82 -6.64 14.76
CA LYS A 77 -11.05 -7.37 15.79
C LYS A 77 -9.80 -6.62 16.27
N TYR A 78 -9.45 -5.51 15.62
CA TYR A 78 -8.27 -4.72 15.96
C TYR A 78 -8.54 -3.75 17.12
N ILE A 79 -7.55 -3.61 18.00
CA ILE A 79 -7.55 -2.63 19.09
C ILE A 79 -7.22 -1.24 18.52
N ILE A 80 -8.12 -0.29 18.74
CA ILE A 80 -8.03 1.09 18.26
C ILE A 80 -7.90 2.04 19.44
N TYR A 81 -6.76 2.71 19.50
CA TYR A 81 -6.50 3.75 20.49
C TYR A 81 -6.69 5.16 19.91
N CYS A 82 -7.10 6.10 20.77
CA CYS A 82 -6.90 7.51 20.48
C CYS A 82 -5.40 7.83 20.47
N GLN A 83 -5.04 8.96 19.87
CA GLN A 83 -3.64 9.38 19.73
C GLN A 83 -2.89 9.35 21.08
N GLU A 84 -3.44 9.94 22.14
CA GLU A 84 -2.85 9.94 23.49
C GLU A 84 -2.60 8.52 24.01
N CYS A 85 -3.59 7.63 23.88
CA CYS A 85 -3.49 6.25 24.35
C CYS A 85 -2.52 5.41 23.51
N TYR A 86 -2.41 5.70 22.21
CA TYR A 86 -1.46 5.05 21.31
C TYR A 86 -0.02 5.39 21.70
N TRP A 87 0.29 6.67 21.90
CA TRP A 87 1.62 7.09 22.33
C TRP A 87 1.98 6.48 23.68
N ALA A 88 1.09 6.59 24.67
CA ALA A 88 1.29 5.98 25.99
C ALA A 88 1.33 4.42 25.97
N HIS A 89 0.95 3.78 24.86
CA HIS A 89 1.09 2.34 24.68
C HIS A 89 2.43 1.94 24.05
N LEU A 90 3.03 2.83 23.24
CA LEU A 90 4.34 2.62 22.63
C LEU A 90 5.51 2.91 23.58
N GLY A 91 5.32 3.77 24.58
CA GLY A 91 6.36 4.23 25.51
C GLY A 91 6.44 5.74 25.49
#